data_AF-A0A3M0ZNL8-F1
#
_entry.id   AF-A0A3M0ZNL8-F1
#
_cell.length_a   1.000
_cell.length_b   1.000
_cell.length_c   1.000
_cell.angle_alpha   90.00
_cell.angle_beta   90.00
_cell.angle_gamma   90.00
#
_symmetry.space_group_name_H-M   'P 1'
#
loop_
_entity.id
_entity.type
_entity.pdbx_description
1 polymer ?
#
loop_
_entity_poly.entity_id
_entity_poly.type
_entity_poly.pdbx_seq_one_letter_code
_entity_poly.pdbx_strand_id
1 'polypeptide(L)'
;MTPSRESLIRIFSYYRDAEIRGAGLLMKMMNRVDDGATQVLFSRHIDDETHHAWLWTKRIKDEGGVPVPVPDGYQRRLGKALGIPGNLFDLFALTVVVEERAAKRYAEHIASPLCDEKTHAVLEQLSRDEKWHIAWMQDWLFKRAATEGKEERVRATLERYRRLEREVFEEMKDMERGWIGFSFSDEEATRAAADG
;
A
#
# COMPACT_ATOMS: atom_id res chain seq x y z
N MET A 1 7.52 -14.84 -19.56
CA MET A 1 8.72 -14.00 -19.43
C MET A 1 9.20 -14.08 -17.99
N THR A 2 10.50 -14.15 -17.70
CA THR A 2 11.01 -14.13 -16.30
C THR A 2 11.54 -12.74 -15.99
N PRO A 3 11.14 -12.09 -14.87
CA PRO A 3 11.64 -10.77 -14.52
C PRO A 3 13.17 -10.80 -14.33
N SER A 4 13.85 -9.74 -14.77
CA SER A 4 15.28 -9.60 -14.48
C SER A 4 15.49 -9.38 -12.97
N ARG A 5 16.66 -9.75 -12.44
CA ARG A 5 17.03 -9.44 -11.05
C ARG A 5 16.91 -7.94 -10.74
N GLU A 6 17.29 -7.09 -11.69
CA GLU A 6 17.18 -5.64 -11.53
C GLU A 6 15.72 -5.20 -11.41
N SER A 7 14.83 -5.77 -12.23
CA SER A 7 13.39 -5.54 -12.13
C SER A 7 12.86 -5.98 -10.76
N LEU A 8 13.26 -7.16 -10.25
CA LEU A 8 12.87 -7.65 -8.93
C LEU A 8 13.32 -6.70 -7.80
N ILE A 9 14.58 -6.28 -7.82
CA ILE A 9 15.10 -5.32 -6.83
C ILE A 9 14.31 -3.99 -6.88
N ARG A 10 13.97 -3.50 -8.08
CA ARG A 10 13.19 -2.27 -8.25
C ARG A 10 11.77 -2.42 -7.68
N ILE A 11 11.05 -3.50 -7.99
CA ILE A 11 9.70 -3.71 -7.44
C ILE A 11 9.72 -3.89 -5.92
N PHE A 12 10.67 -4.65 -5.37
CA PHE A 12 10.75 -4.81 -3.92
C PHE A 12 11.16 -3.51 -3.22
N SER A 13 12.03 -2.70 -3.84
CA SER A 13 12.37 -1.38 -3.32
C SER A 13 11.15 -0.44 -3.33
N TYR A 14 10.30 -0.59 -4.33
CA TYR A 14 9.03 0.13 -4.42
C TYR A 14 8.07 -0.24 -3.28
N TYR A 15 7.82 -1.54 -3.04
CA TYR A 15 6.98 -1.97 -1.91
C TYR A 15 7.58 -1.54 -0.58
N ARG A 16 8.89 -1.75 -0.38
CA ARG A 16 9.60 -1.30 0.82
C ARG A 16 9.44 0.20 1.09
N ASP A 17 9.58 1.03 0.06
CA ASP A 17 9.39 2.48 0.19
C ASP A 17 7.96 2.82 0.60
N ALA A 18 6.98 2.05 0.12
CA ALA A 18 5.59 2.24 0.48
C ALA A 18 5.34 1.97 1.98
N GLU A 19 5.80 0.84 2.51
CA GLU A 19 5.59 0.48 3.93
C GLU A 19 6.28 1.49 4.87
N ILE A 20 7.50 1.92 4.52
CA ILE A 20 8.23 2.91 5.33
C ILE A 20 7.46 4.24 5.40
N ARG A 21 6.87 4.66 4.28
CA ARG A 21 6.05 5.87 4.25
C ARG A 21 4.74 5.68 4.99
N GLY A 22 4.13 4.50 4.91
CA GLY A 22 2.96 4.08 5.69
C GLY A 22 3.23 4.22 7.20
N ALA A 23 4.26 3.54 7.71
CA ALA A 23 4.70 3.64 9.10
C ALA A 23 4.94 5.11 9.53
N GLY A 24 5.62 5.89 8.69
CA GLY A 24 5.89 7.31 8.96
C GLY A 24 4.62 8.19 8.99
N LEU A 25 3.58 7.85 8.22
CA LEU A 25 2.28 8.50 8.29
C LEU A 25 1.54 8.11 9.58
N LEU A 26 1.51 6.82 9.90
CA LEU A 26 0.87 6.29 11.11
C LEU A 26 1.46 6.91 12.38
N MET A 27 2.79 7.02 12.49
CA MET A 27 3.43 7.71 13.61
C MET A 27 2.97 9.17 13.76
N LYS A 28 2.79 9.89 12.65
CA LYS A 28 2.29 11.27 12.67
C LYS A 28 0.81 11.35 13.06
N MET A 29 0.01 10.35 12.70
CA MET A 29 -1.40 10.25 13.07
C MET A 29 -1.57 9.88 14.53
N MET A 30 -0.79 8.92 15.02
CA MET A 30 -0.72 8.50 16.42
C MET A 30 -0.46 9.70 17.34
N ASN A 31 0.46 10.61 16.97
CA ASN A 31 0.73 11.84 17.73
C ASN A 31 -0.43 12.87 17.76
N ARG A 32 -1.54 12.60 17.07
CA ARG A 32 -2.73 13.49 16.99
C ARG A 32 -3.98 12.86 17.60
N VAL A 33 -3.86 11.68 18.20
CA VAL A 33 -4.97 10.98 18.86
C VAL A 33 -4.68 10.87 20.35
N ASP A 34 -5.63 11.27 21.18
CA ASP A 34 -5.44 11.28 22.64
C ASP A 34 -5.95 10.01 23.33
N ASP A 35 -6.73 9.17 22.64
CA ASP A 35 -7.32 7.98 23.25
C ASP A 35 -6.34 6.80 23.27
N GLY A 36 -6.15 6.22 24.46
CA GLY A 36 -5.18 5.15 24.68
C GLY A 36 -5.50 3.84 23.96
N ALA A 37 -6.77 3.56 23.64
CA ALA A 37 -7.13 2.33 22.92
C ALA A 37 -6.68 2.42 21.45
N THR A 38 -6.87 3.57 20.81
CA THR A 38 -6.38 3.81 19.44
C THR A 38 -4.86 3.90 19.39
N GLN A 39 -4.20 4.42 20.44
CA GLN A 39 -2.73 4.37 20.55
C GLN A 39 -2.18 2.93 20.45
N VAL A 40 -2.86 1.96 21.07
CA VAL A 40 -2.50 0.54 20.96
C VAL A 40 -2.68 0.02 19.52
N LEU A 41 -3.78 0.40 18.85
CA LEU A 41 -4.02 0.02 17.46
C LEU A 41 -2.94 0.58 16.53
N PHE A 42 -2.61 1.87 16.65
CA PHE A 42 -1.50 2.47 15.90
C PHE A 42 -0.18 1.79 16.17
N SER A 43 0.14 1.49 17.43
CA SER A 43 1.42 0.87 17.78
C SER A 43 1.58 -0.49 17.11
N ARG A 44 0.52 -1.31 17.09
CA ARG A 44 0.51 -2.58 16.36
C ARG A 44 0.65 -2.37 14.86
N HIS A 45 -0.13 -1.48 14.26
CA HIS A 45 -0.06 -1.23 12.82
C HIS A 45 1.34 -0.72 12.41
N ILE A 46 1.95 0.16 13.20
CA ILE A 46 3.33 0.62 12.95
C ILE A 46 4.34 -0.53 13.03
N ASP A 47 4.20 -1.44 14.01
CA ASP A 47 5.03 -2.64 14.11
C ASP A 47 4.91 -3.48 12.83
N ASP A 48 3.69 -3.77 12.40
CA ASP A 48 3.38 -4.51 11.17
C ASP A 48 4.04 -3.85 9.94
N GLU A 49 3.82 -2.54 9.69
CA GLU A 49 4.41 -1.82 8.55
C GLU A 49 5.96 -1.84 8.55
N THR A 50 6.57 -1.68 9.73
CA THR A 50 8.04 -1.70 9.82
C THR A 50 8.62 -3.10 9.61
N HIS A 51 7.88 -4.13 10.04
CA HIS A 51 8.21 -5.52 9.75
C HIS A 51 8.01 -5.85 8.27
N HIS A 52 6.96 -5.34 7.62
CA HIS A 52 6.75 -5.48 6.17
C HIS A 52 7.90 -4.86 5.37
N ALA A 53 8.33 -3.64 5.73
CA ALA A 53 9.50 -3.00 5.15
C ALA A 53 10.77 -3.88 5.29
N TRP A 54 10.93 -4.55 6.43
CA TRP A 54 12.02 -5.47 6.66
C TRP A 54 11.92 -6.73 5.78
N LEU A 55 10.74 -7.33 5.62
CA LEU A 55 10.54 -8.48 4.74
C LEU A 55 10.94 -8.16 3.30
N TRP A 56 10.58 -6.98 2.78
CA TRP A 56 11.02 -6.53 1.47
C TRP A 56 12.53 -6.29 1.40
N THR A 57 13.12 -5.70 2.45
CA THR A 57 14.57 -5.53 2.56
C THR A 57 15.30 -6.88 2.51
N LYS A 58 14.77 -7.87 3.22
CA LYS A 58 15.28 -9.24 3.21
C LYS A 58 15.15 -9.87 1.81
N ARG A 59 14.01 -9.73 1.13
CA ARG A 59 13.84 -10.24 -0.24
C ARG A 59 14.85 -9.64 -1.20
N ILE A 60 15.10 -8.33 -1.14
CA ILE A 60 16.12 -7.64 -1.95
C ILE A 60 17.51 -8.25 -1.68
N LYS A 61 17.86 -8.46 -0.41
CA LYS A 61 19.14 -9.06 -0.03
C LYS A 61 19.27 -10.50 -0.52
N ASP A 62 18.19 -11.28 -0.44
CA ASP A 62 18.16 -12.68 -0.89
C ASP A 62 18.35 -12.79 -2.42
N GLU A 63 17.95 -11.77 -3.19
CA GLU A 63 18.27 -11.63 -4.62
C GLU A 63 19.71 -11.14 -4.88
N GLY A 64 20.51 -10.92 -3.83
CA GLY A 64 21.88 -10.40 -3.92
C GLY A 64 21.97 -8.90 -4.19
N GLY A 65 20.90 -8.15 -3.91
CA GLY A 65 20.81 -6.71 -4.12
C GLY A 65 20.87 -5.87 -2.84
N VAL A 66 20.72 -4.55 -3.03
CA VAL A 66 20.46 -3.56 -1.98
C VAL A 66 19.29 -2.67 -2.41
N PRO A 67 18.53 -2.07 -1.46
CA PRO A 67 17.42 -1.20 -1.82
C PRO A 67 17.88 -0.04 -2.73
N VAL A 68 17.09 0.24 -3.77
CA VAL A 68 17.35 1.35 -4.69
C VAL A 68 16.38 2.50 -4.44
N PRO A 69 16.79 3.76 -4.67
CA PRO A 69 15.87 4.90 -4.54
C PRO A 69 14.70 4.81 -5.51
N VAL A 70 13.48 5.04 -5.00
CA VAL A 70 12.26 5.17 -5.81
C VAL A 70 12.14 6.61 -6.31
N PRO A 71 12.27 6.88 -7.62
CA PRO A 71 12.36 8.25 -8.15
C PRO A 71 11.04 9.02 -8.09
N ASP A 72 9.95 8.31 -8.39
CA ASP A 72 8.57 8.80 -8.28
C ASP A 72 7.73 7.64 -7.75
N GLY A 73 7.12 7.85 -6.59
CA GLY A 73 6.40 6.80 -5.86
C GLY A 73 4.91 7.13 -5.77
N TYR A 74 4.09 6.10 -5.56
CA TYR A 74 2.65 6.24 -5.46
C TYR A 74 2.21 7.26 -4.41
N GLN A 75 2.78 7.25 -3.19
CA GLN A 75 2.43 8.25 -2.18
C GLN A 75 2.73 9.69 -2.61
N ARG A 76 3.80 9.90 -3.38
CA ARG A 76 4.16 11.25 -3.87
C ARG A 76 3.14 11.76 -4.87
N ARG A 77 2.69 10.90 -5.79
CA ARG A 77 1.66 11.25 -6.78
C ARG A 77 0.29 11.43 -6.13
N LEU A 78 -0.08 10.51 -5.24
CA LEU A 78 -1.33 10.60 -4.50
C LEU A 78 -1.38 11.88 -3.65
N GLY A 79 -0.26 12.24 -3.00
CA GLY A 79 -0.15 13.50 -2.26
C GLY A 79 -0.29 14.75 -3.16
N LYS A 80 0.22 14.72 -4.40
CA LYS A 80 0.01 15.81 -5.37
C LYS A 80 -1.45 15.93 -5.80
N ALA A 81 -2.12 14.80 -6.06
CA ALA A 81 -3.50 14.77 -6.52
C ALA A 81 -4.49 15.14 -5.42
N LEU A 82 -4.26 14.69 -4.18
CA LEU A 82 -5.13 14.94 -3.04
C LEU A 82 -4.89 16.30 -2.37
N GLY A 83 -3.67 16.81 -2.45
CA GLY A 83 -3.21 17.93 -1.64
C GLY A 83 -2.93 17.52 -0.20
N ILE A 84 -2.89 18.51 0.70
CA ILE A 84 -2.60 18.29 2.13
C ILE A 84 -3.90 17.90 2.85
N PRO A 85 -3.98 16.72 3.50
CA PRO A 85 -5.15 16.36 4.32
C PRO A 85 -5.38 17.40 5.42
N GLY A 86 -6.61 17.93 5.51
CA GLY A 86 -6.91 19.09 6.34
C GLY A 86 -7.26 18.76 7.78
N ASN A 87 -7.56 17.50 8.08
CA ASN A 87 -7.98 17.03 9.40
C ASN A 87 -7.75 15.52 9.58
N LEU A 88 -8.06 15.00 10.78
CA LEU A 88 -7.84 13.59 11.11
C LEU A 88 -8.76 12.63 10.33
N PHE A 89 -10.00 13.01 10.00
CA PHE A 89 -10.86 12.18 9.14
C PHE A 89 -10.27 12.02 7.75
N ASP A 90 -9.70 13.09 7.18
CA ASP A 90 -9.04 13.03 5.87
C ASP A 90 -7.82 12.11 5.93
N LEU A 91 -7.04 12.12 7.03
CA LEU A 91 -5.88 11.24 7.19
C LEU A 91 -6.26 9.77 7.33
N PHE A 92 -7.28 9.46 8.13
CA PHE A 92 -7.80 8.09 8.23
C PHE A 92 -8.40 7.61 6.91
N ALA A 93 -9.19 8.45 6.23
CA ALA A 93 -9.74 8.12 4.92
C ALA A 93 -8.65 7.88 3.87
N LEU A 94 -7.60 8.71 3.86
CA LEU A 94 -6.43 8.50 3.01
C LEU A 94 -5.78 7.15 3.30
N THR A 95 -5.54 6.85 4.58
CA THR A 95 -4.85 5.62 4.97
C THR A 95 -5.66 4.40 4.56
N VAL A 96 -6.98 4.36 4.84
CA VAL A 96 -7.87 3.28 4.37
C VAL A 96 -7.72 3.04 2.87
N VAL A 97 -7.71 4.10 2.06
CA VAL A 97 -7.61 3.98 0.60
C VAL A 97 -6.23 3.49 0.15
N VAL A 98 -5.16 3.88 0.86
CA VAL A 98 -3.80 3.38 0.60
C VAL A 98 -3.67 1.90 0.98
N GLU A 99 -4.20 1.47 2.12
CA GLU A 99 -4.18 0.05 2.52
C GLU A 99 -5.01 -0.81 1.56
N GLU A 100 -6.20 -0.33 1.14
CA GLU A 100 -7.02 -1.00 0.12
C GLU A 100 -6.24 -1.22 -1.18
N ARG A 101 -5.44 -0.22 -1.58
CA ARG A 101 -4.55 -0.33 -2.74
C ARG A 101 -3.43 -1.34 -2.49
N ALA A 102 -2.72 -1.26 -1.36
CA ALA A 102 -1.64 -2.19 -1.04
C ALA A 102 -2.14 -3.64 -1.11
N ALA A 103 -3.26 -3.94 -0.44
CA ALA A 103 -3.92 -5.24 -0.48
C ALA A 103 -4.26 -5.70 -1.91
N LYS A 104 -4.84 -4.80 -2.73
CA LYS A 104 -5.15 -5.12 -4.12
C LYS A 104 -3.88 -5.40 -4.94
N ARG A 105 -2.83 -4.61 -4.76
CA ARG A 105 -1.57 -4.79 -5.49
C ARG A 105 -0.87 -6.09 -5.08
N TYR A 106 -0.91 -6.47 -3.81
CA TYR A 106 -0.39 -7.76 -3.35
C TYR A 106 -1.15 -8.93 -3.95
N ALA A 107 -2.48 -8.84 -4.01
CA ALA A 107 -3.30 -9.85 -4.67
C ALA A 107 -2.99 -9.97 -6.19
N GLU A 108 -2.81 -8.85 -6.89
CA GLU A 108 -2.41 -8.83 -8.30
C GLU A 108 -1.04 -9.49 -8.53
N HIS A 109 -0.07 -9.23 -7.65
CA HIS A 109 1.25 -9.86 -7.74
C HIS A 109 1.14 -11.35 -7.43
N ILE A 110 0.45 -11.76 -6.36
CA ILE A 110 0.20 -13.18 -6.04
C ILE A 110 -0.39 -13.94 -7.24
N ALA A 111 -1.37 -13.35 -7.91
CA ALA A 111 -2.04 -13.98 -9.05
C ALA A 111 -1.19 -14.00 -10.34
N SER A 112 -0.06 -13.29 -10.36
CA SER A 112 0.80 -13.22 -11.53
C SER A 112 1.66 -14.47 -11.67
N PRO A 113 1.83 -15.03 -12.88
CA PRO A 113 2.80 -16.11 -13.13
C PRO A 113 4.26 -15.65 -12.96
N LEU A 114 4.49 -14.36 -12.77
CA LEU A 114 5.81 -13.78 -12.46
C LEU A 114 6.14 -13.86 -10.96
N CYS A 115 5.18 -14.26 -10.12
CA CYS A 115 5.37 -14.39 -8.68
C CYS A 115 6.11 -15.68 -8.35
N ASP A 116 7.37 -15.56 -7.92
CA ASP A 116 8.11 -16.71 -7.41
C ASP A 116 7.63 -17.13 -6.01
N GLU A 117 7.87 -18.39 -5.63
CA GLU A 117 7.41 -18.96 -4.36
C GLU A 117 7.89 -18.19 -3.12
N LYS A 118 9.10 -17.62 -3.16
CA LYS A 118 9.64 -16.87 -2.02
C LYS A 118 8.95 -15.52 -1.87
N THR A 119 8.62 -14.88 -2.99
CA THR A 119 7.87 -13.63 -3.04
C THR A 119 6.42 -13.88 -2.65
N HIS A 120 5.81 -14.97 -3.12
CA HIS A 120 4.46 -15.38 -2.74
C HIS A 120 4.34 -15.54 -1.21
N ALA A 121 5.29 -16.23 -0.57
CA ALA A 121 5.28 -16.42 0.89
C ALA A 121 5.34 -15.09 1.66
N VAL A 122 6.10 -14.11 1.16
CA VAL A 122 6.12 -12.76 1.74
C VAL A 122 4.78 -12.07 1.54
N LEU A 123 4.24 -12.05 0.32
CA LEU A 123 2.96 -11.40 0.01
C LEU A 123 1.78 -12.00 0.81
N GLU A 124 1.77 -13.32 1.03
CA GLU A 124 0.76 -13.97 1.88
C GLU A 124 0.85 -13.51 3.33
N GLN A 125 2.06 -13.30 3.85
CA GLN A 125 2.25 -12.79 5.20
C GLN A 125 1.68 -11.37 5.31
N LEU A 126 2.08 -10.46 4.42
CA LEU A 126 1.59 -9.08 4.41
C LEU A 126 0.06 -9.01 4.27
N SER A 127 -0.49 -9.78 3.32
CA SER A 127 -1.93 -9.78 3.02
C SER A 127 -2.83 -10.20 4.19
N ARG A 128 -2.29 -10.90 5.20
CA ARG A 128 -3.05 -11.24 6.43
C ARG A 128 -3.21 -10.03 7.33
N ASP A 129 -2.20 -9.19 7.41
CA ASP A 129 -2.16 -8.01 8.27
C ASP A 129 -3.03 -6.88 7.66
N GLU A 130 -2.99 -6.71 6.33
CA GLU A 130 -3.76 -5.68 5.62
C GLU A 130 -5.26 -5.70 5.91
N LYS A 131 -5.84 -6.90 6.04
CA LYS A 131 -7.27 -7.04 6.36
C LYS A 131 -7.59 -6.42 7.72
N TRP A 132 -6.70 -6.59 8.69
CA TRP A 132 -6.85 -5.98 10.00
C TRP A 132 -6.63 -4.47 9.92
N HIS A 133 -5.58 -4.00 9.22
CA HIS A 133 -5.29 -2.57 8.99
C HIS A 133 -6.51 -1.81 8.47
N ILE A 134 -7.08 -2.27 7.35
CA ILE A 134 -8.26 -1.65 6.73
C ILE A 134 -9.44 -1.64 7.71
N ALA A 135 -9.72 -2.79 8.34
CA ALA A 135 -10.91 -2.96 9.17
C ALA A 135 -10.88 -2.01 10.38
N TRP A 136 -9.77 -1.95 11.12
CA TRP A 136 -9.71 -1.13 12.32
C TRP A 136 -9.72 0.37 11.98
N MET A 137 -9.06 0.78 10.88
CA MET A 137 -9.05 2.15 10.42
C MET A 137 -10.43 2.62 9.98
N GLN A 138 -11.17 1.78 9.24
CA GLN A 138 -12.56 2.05 8.84
C GLN A 138 -13.49 2.13 10.04
N ASP A 139 -13.39 1.17 10.97
CA ASP A 139 -14.20 1.15 12.18
C ASP A 139 -13.98 2.40 13.03
N TRP A 140 -12.73 2.79 13.27
CA TRP A 140 -12.39 4.02 13.96
C TRP A 140 -13.00 5.24 13.26
N LEU A 141 -12.81 5.34 11.94
CA LEU A 141 -13.27 6.46 11.12
C LEU A 141 -14.79 6.64 11.20
N PHE A 142 -15.55 5.56 11.05
CA PHE A 142 -17.02 5.62 11.10
C PHE A 142 -17.57 5.81 12.51
N LYS A 143 -16.99 5.19 13.54
CA LYS A 143 -17.40 5.43 14.95
C LYS A 143 -17.19 6.88 15.35
N ARG A 144 -16.04 7.45 14.99
CA ARG A 144 -15.75 8.87 15.25
C ARG A 144 -16.69 9.79 14.47
N ALA A 145 -16.96 9.45 13.21
CA ALA A 145 -17.85 10.23 12.37
C ALA A 145 -19.29 10.23 12.88
N ALA A 146 -19.80 9.09 13.36
CA ALA A 146 -21.13 8.99 13.94
C ALA A 146 -21.26 9.86 15.20
N THR A 147 -20.23 9.86 16.06
CA THR A 147 -20.20 10.70 17.27
C THR A 147 -20.24 12.20 16.95
N GLU A 148 -19.68 12.61 15.80
CA GLU A 148 -19.60 14.01 15.38
C GLU A 148 -20.65 14.39 14.32
N GLY A 149 -21.55 13.49 13.94
CA GLY A 149 -22.55 13.73 12.88
C GLY A 149 -21.95 13.94 11.49
N LYS A 150 -20.80 13.34 11.19
CA LYS A 150 -19.98 13.55 9.97
C LYS A 150 -19.95 12.35 9.03
N GLU A 151 -20.81 11.33 9.23
CA GLU A 151 -20.76 10.09 8.46
C GLU A 151 -20.89 10.31 6.94
N GLU A 152 -21.84 11.13 6.51
CA GLU A 152 -22.04 11.43 5.09
C GLU A 152 -20.80 12.08 4.46
N ARG A 153 -20.20 13.04 5.17
CA ARG A 153 -18.94 13.67 4.76
C ARG A 153 -17.81 12.65 4.64
N VAL A 154 -17.67 11.74 5.61
CA VAL A 154 -16.67 10.67 5.57
C VAL A 154 -16.87 9.75 4.37
N ARG A 155 -18.11 9.33 4.08
CA ARG A 155 -18.43 8.51 2.90
C ARG A 155 -18.04 9.24 1.62
N ALA A 156 -18.39 10.52 1.49
CA ALA A 156 -18.02 11.34 0.35
C ALA A 156 -16.49 11.51 0.20
N THR A 157 -15.76 11.68 1.31
CA THR A 157 -14.29 11.75 1.30
C THR A 157 -13.68 10.44 0.82
N LEU A 158 -14.11 9.30 1.36
CA LEU A 158 -13.63 7.97 0.93
C LEU A 158 -13.90 7.74 -0.56
N GLU A 159 -15.11 8.05 -1.04
CA GLU A 159 -15.44 7.91 -2.46
C GLU A 159 -14.55 8.78 -3.35
N ARG A 160 -14.38 10.06 -2.99
CA ARG A 160 -13.49 10.98 -3.70
C ARG A 160 -12.06 10.45 -3.72
N TYR A 161 -11.55 9.98 -2.58
CA TYR A 161 -10.17 9.51 -2.47
C TYR A 161 -9.97 8.23 -3.28
N ARG A 162 -10.89 7.26 -3.20
CA ARG A 162 -10.85 6.05 -4.05
C ARG A 162 -10.89 6.37 -5.53
N ARG A 163 -11.61 7.40 -5.96
CA ARG A 163 -11.62 7.84 -7.37
C ARG A 163 -10.26 8.38 -7.79
N LEU A 164 -9.72 9.34 -7.03
CA LEU A 164 -8.41 9.94 -7.30
C LEU A 164 -7.28 8.90 -7.24
N GLU A 165 -7.39 7.96 -6.31
CA GLU A 165 -6.49 6.82 -6.19
C GLU A 165 -6.45 6.01 -7.48
N ARG A 166 -7.61 5.66 -8.05
CA ARG A 166 -7.67 4.91 -9.31
C ARG A 166 -7.00 5.67 -10.45
N GLU A 167 -7.26 6.97 -10.57
CA GLU A 167 -6.64 7.83 -11.59
C GLU A 167 -5.10 7.84 -11.45
N VAL A 168 -4.60 8.08 -10.24
CA VAL A 168 -3.16 8.07 -9.93
C VAL A 168 -2.52 6.72 -10.21
N PHE A 169 -3.23 5.63 -9.89
CA PHE A 169 -2.72 4.28 -10.07
C PHE A 169 -2.62 3.88 -11.54
N GLU A 170 -3.55 4.32 -12.40
CA GLU A 170 -3.43 4.08 -13.84
C GLU A 170 -2.17 4.74 -14.43
N GLU A 171 -1.88 5.99 -14.04
CA GLU A 171 -0.62 6.65 -14.42
C GLU A 171 0.62 5.92 -13.88
N MET A 172 0.50 5.30 -12.71
CA MET A 172 1.58 4.57 -12.08
C MET A 172 1.97 3.31 -12.87
N LYS A 173 1.01 2.64 -13.52
CA LYS A 173 1.31 1.46 -14.37
C LYS A 173 2.22 1.79 -15.54
N ASP A 174 2.09 2.97 -16.15
CA ASP A 174 3.00 3.41 -17.22
C ASP A 174 4.43 3.54 -16.73
N MET A 175 4.61 4.02 -15.50
CA MET A 175 5.93 4.07 -14.88
C MET A 175 6.47 2.70 -14.52
N GLU A 176 5.64 1.76 -14.07
CA GLU A 176 6.10 0.38 -13.84
C GLU A 176 6.66 -0.21 -15.14
N ARG A 177 5.96 -0.03 -16.26
CA ARG A 177 6.46 -0.45 -17.58
C ARG A 177 7.79 0.22 -17.92
N GLY A 178 7.95 1.51 -17.67
CA GLY A 178 9.20 2.23 -17.95
C GLY A 178 10.36 1.92 -17.01
N TRP A 179 10.09 1.75 -15.71
CA TRP A 179 11.12 1.63 -14.67
C TRP A 179 11.37 0.18 -14.23
N ILE A 180 10.34 -0.65 -14.16
CA ILE A 180 10.46 -2.06 -13.77
C ILE A 180 10.59 -2.94 -15.02
N GLY A 181 9.97 -2.52 -16.13
CA GLY A 181 9.97 -3.22 -17.41
C GLY A 181 8.68 -4.00 -17.70
N PHE A 182 7.72 -4.01 -16.75
CA PHE A 182 6.41 -4.65 -16.87
C PHE A 182 5.44 -4.08 -15.81
N SER A 183 4.14 -4.37 -15.93
CA SER A 183 3.16 -4.18 -14.86
C SER A 183 2.43 -5.50 -14.54
N PHE A 184 2.14 -5.77 -13.27
CA PHE A 184 1.31 -6.93 -12.89
C PHE A 184 -0.13 -6.83 -13.39
N SER A 185 -0.54 -5.65 -13.87
CA SER A 185 -1.86 -5.41 -14.44
C SER A 185 -1.93 -5.68 -15.95
N ASP A 186 -0.84 -6.11 -16.60
CA ASP A 186 -0.81 -6.38 -18.05
C ASP A 186 -1.48 -7.74 -18.37
N GLU A 187 -2.40 -7.78 -19.36
CA GLU A 187 -3.19 -8.98 -19.71
C GLU A 187 -2.36 -10.20 -20.18
N GLU A 188 -1.16 -9.97 -20.72
CA GLU A 188 -0.24 -11.05 -21.12
C GLU A 188 0.31 -11.83 -19.93
N ALA A 189 0.40 -11.22 -18.75
CA ALA A 189 0.72 -11.93 -17.51
C ALA A 189 -0.48 -12.81 -17.08
N THR A 190 -1.70 -12.42 -17.38
CA THR A 190 -2.91 -13.17 -16.97
C THR A 190 -3.23 -14.35 -17.90
N ARG A 191 -2.92 -14.27 -19.20
CA ARG A 191 -3.17 -15.36 -20.17
C ARG A 191 -2.26 -16.56 -20.01
N ALA A 192 -1.01 -16.38 -19.60
CA ALA A 192 -0.07 -17.50 -19.37
C ALA A 192 -0.47 -18.43 -18.20
N ALA A 193 -1.40 -18.00 -17.34
CA ALA A 193 -1.96 -18.81 -16.25
C ALA A 193 -3.28 -19.53 -16.61
N ALA A 194 -3.90 -19.20 -17.75
CA ALA A 194 -5.13 -19.85 -18.20
C ALA A 194 -4.89 -21.04 -19.16
N ASP A 195 -3.70 -21.11 -19.75
CA ASP A 195 -3.33 -22.09 -20.78
C ASP A 195 -2.24 -23.11 -20.33
N GLY A 196 -1.91 -23.16 -19.03
CA GLY A 196 -0.90 -24.08 -18.45
C GLY A 196 -1.41 -24.78 -17.20
#